data_AF-A0A2E1JFH2-F1
#
_entry.id   AF-A0A2E1JFH2-F1
#
_cell.length_a   1.000
_cell.length_b   1.000
_cell.length_c   1.000
_cell.angle_alpha   90.00
_cell.angle_beta   90.00
_cell.angle_gamma   90.00
#
_symmetry.space_group_name_H-M   'P 1'
#
loop_
_entity.id
_entity.type
_entity.pdbx_description
1 polymer ?
#
loop_
_entity_poly.entity_id
_entity_poly.type
_entity_poly.pdbx_seq_one_letter_code
_entity_poly.pdbx_strand_id
1 'polypeptide(L)' 'IENYGNTTAATIPLLMYDYEKQFKKGDKLILAAFGAGLTWGAAYLTWAYN' A
#
# COMPACT_ATOMS: atom_id res chain seq x y z
N ILE A 1 9.45 2.48 5.66
CA ILE A 1 10.25 3.70 5.94
C ILE A 1 11.72 3.35 6.10
N GLU A 2 12.05 2.35 6.93
CA GLU A 2 13.44 1.93 7.19
C GLU A 2 14.26 1.67 5.91
N ASN A 3 13.66 1.01 4.92
CA ASN A 3 14.37 0.63 3.68
C ASN A 3 14.34 1.69 2.56
N TYR A 4 13.27 2.49 2.44
CA TYR A 4 13.04 3.36 1.27
C TYR A 4 12.67 4.82 1.60
N GLY A 5 12.48 5.17 2.87
CA GLY A 5 11.98 6.49 3.26
C GLY A 5 10.56 6.77 2.73
N ASN A 6 10.29 8.04 2.43
CA ASN A 6 9.05 8.50 1.76
C ASN A 6 9.32 8.66 0.27
N THR A 7 8.76 7.76 -0.54
CA THR A 7 8.87 7.79 -2.01
C THR A 7 7.61 8.37 -2.67
N THR A 8 6.91 9.25 -1.95
CA THR A 8 5.64 9.85 -2.35
C THR A 8 4.63 8.77 -2.76
N ALA A 9 4.02 8.88 -3.94
CA ALA A 9 3.07 7.92 -4.48
C ALA A 9 3.61 6.48 -4.62
N ALA A 10 4.93 6.27 -4.70
CA ALA A 10 5.51 4.93 -4.84
C ALA A 10 5.58 4.15 -3.51
N THR A 11 5.32 4.79 -2.37
CA THR A 11 5.49 4.16 -1.04
C THR A 11 4.57 2.95 -0.86
N ILE A 12 3.30 3.07 -1.27
CA ILE A 12 2.31 1.99 -1.14
C ILE A 12 2.62 0.83 -2.10
N PRO A 13 2.87 1.06 -3.41
CA PRO A 13 3.28 0.00 -4.33
C PRO A 13 4.54 -0.76 -3.87
N LEU A 14 5.56 -0.06 -3.39
CA LEU A 14 6.79 -0.69 -2.88
C LEU A 14 6.51 -1.56 -1.65
N LEU A 15 5.69 -1.08 -0.71
CA LEU A 15 5.27 -1.87 0.44
C LEU A 15 4.51 -3.12 0.01
N MET A 16 3.60 -3.00 -0.96
CA MET A 16 2.85 -4.15 -1.45
C MET A 16 3.76 -5.20 -2.11
N TYR A 17 4.79 -4.75 -2.84
CA TYR A 17 5.79 -5.63 -3.44
C TYR A 17 6.64 -6.36 -2.37
N ASP A 18 7.15 -5.63 -1.37
CA ASP A 18 7.99 -6.22 -0.33
C ASP A 18 7.26 -7.30 0.50
N TYR A 19 5.95 -7.09 0.72
CA TYR A 19 5.11 -7.96 1.54
C TYR A 19 4.23 -8.90 0.74
N GLU A 20 4.36 -8.94 -0.59
CA GLU A 20 3.49 -9.70 -1.50
C GLU A 20 3.34 -11.17 -1.06
N LYS A 21 4.45 -11.81 -0.70
CA LYS A 21 4.50 -13.22 -0.28
C LYS A 21 3.78 -13.51 1.04
N GLN A 22 3.46 -12.48 1.82
CA GLN A 22 2.74 -12.61 3.08
C GLN A 22 1.23 -12.49 2.89
N PHE A 23 0.79 -11.88 1.80
CA PHE A 23 -0.62 -11.77 1.46
C PHE A 23 -1.16 -13.09 0.94
N LYS A 24 -2.41 -13.37 1.28
CA LYS A 24 -3.17 -14.53 0.82
C LYS A 24 -4.42 -14.07 0.11
N LYS A 25 -4.84 -14.85 -0.87
CA LYS A 25 -6.11 -14.60 -1.55
C LYS A 25 -7.24 -14.51 -0.53
N GLY A 26 -8.01 -13.43 -0.61
CA GLY A 26 -9.09 -13.11 0.32
C GLY A 26 -8.71 -12.13 1.44
N ASP A 27 -7.43 -11.80 1.60
CA ASP A 27 -7.00 -10.81 2.59
C ASP A 27 -7.63 -9.45 2.30
N LYS A 28 -8.10 -8.79 3.37
CA LYS A 28 -8.76 -7.50 3.31
C LYS A 28 -7.75 -6.42 3.63
N LEU A 29 -7.45 -5.57 2.64
CA LEU A 29 -6.46 -4.52 2.75
C LEU A 29 -7.15 -3.15 2.77
N ILE A 30 -6.70 -2.30 3.71
CA ILE A 30 -7.06 -0.89 3.77
C ILE A 30 -5.81 -0.09 3.48
N LEU A 31 -5.83 0.70 2.42
CA LEU A 31 -4.76 1.61 2.04
C LEU A 31 -5.20 3.03 2.35
N ALA A 32 -4.33 3.83 2.95
CA ALA A 32 -4.56 5.23 3.20
C ALA A 32 -3.29 6.03 2.89
N ALA A 33 -3.44 7.14 2.17
CA ALA A 33 -2.35 8.02 1.79
C ALA A 33 -2.72 9.48 1.98
N PHE A 34 -1.72 10.28 2.31
CA PHE A 34 -1.81 11.72 2.47
C PHE A 34 -0.67 12.36 1.67
N GLY A 35 -0.98 13.42 0.94
CA GLY A 35 -0.05 14.09 0.03
C GLY A 35 -0.09 15.61 0.14
N ALA A 36 0.73 16.25 -0.68
CA ALA A 36 0.78 17.71 -0.77
C ALA A 36 -0.59 18.30 -1.18
N GLY A 37 -0.82 19.56 -0.80
CA GLY A 37 -2.07 20.26 -1.13
C GLY A 37 -3.28 19.74 -0.36
N LEU A 38 -3.07 19.20 0.87
CA LEU A 38 -4.13 18.64 1.72
C LEU A 38 -4.94 17.53 1.04
N THR A 39 -4.35 16.87 0.04
CA THR A 39 -4.99 15.77 -0.68
C THR A 39 -4.78 14.47 0.07
N TRP A 40 -5.83 13.69 0.20
CA TRP A 40 -5.79 12.37 0.84
C TRP A 40 -6.70 11.41 0.10
N GLY A 41 -6.47 10.12 0.29
CA GLY A 41 -7.28 9.07 -0.31
C GLY A 41 -7.15 7.77 0.45
N ALA A 42 -8.19 6.95 0.36
CA ALA A 42 -8.21 5.61 0.92
C ALA A 42 -8.85 4.63 -0.06
N ALA A 43 -8.45 3.37 0.03
CA ALA A 43 -9.02 2.28 -0.75
C ALA A 43 -9.19 1.04 0.13
N TYR A 44 -10.32 0.36 -0.04
CA TYR A 44 -10.58 -0.96 0.51
C TYR A 44 -10.55 -1.97 -0.62
N LEU A 45 -9.74 -3.01 -0.49
CA LEU A 45 -9.63 -4.04 -1.51
C LEU A 45 -9.43 -5.43 -0.91
N THR A 46 -9.79 -6.44 -1.68
CA THR A 46 -9.54 -7.84 -1.35
C THR A 46 -8.40 -8.34 -2.23
N TRP A 47 -7.35 -8.90 -1.61
CA TRP A 47 -6.23 -9.48 -2.35
C TRP A 47 -6.70 -10.67 -3.17
N ALA A 48 -6.39 -10.67 -4.48
CA ALA A 48 -6.95 -11.63 -5.42
C ALA A 48 -5.95 -12.72 -5.86
N TYR A 49 -4.67 -12.54 -5.57
CA TYR A 49 -3.57 -13.37 -6.08
C TYR A 49 -3.11 -14.40 -5.04
N ASN A 50 -2.41 -15.45 -5.51
CA ASN A 50 -1.83 -16.53 -4.71
C ASN A 50 -0.30 -16.48 -4.81
#